data_AF-A0A972LQD9-F1
#
_entry.id   AF-A0A972LQD9-F1
#
_cell.length_a   1.000
_cell.length_b   1.000
_cell.length_c   1.000
_cell.angle_alpha   90.00
_cell.angle_beta   90.00
_cell.angle_gamma   90.00
#
_symmetry.space_group_name_H-M   'P 1'
#
loop_
_entity.id
_entity.type
_entity.pdbx_description
1 polymer ?
#
loop_
_entity_poly.entity_id
_entity_poly.type
_entity_poly.pdbx_seq_one_letter_code
_entity_poly.pdbx_strand_id
1 'polypeptide(L)'
;MTEPIDFPGLDGFLGTRASLMLDVVFVAMFVVIAVMGWSIFQVRVRNRYALHKWVQLGLAAVLFIAVAAFEIEMRVYGWEARAAGELEGSADPVVWKALYTHLVFAISSAVLWPVVIFRAWRQFPVPPAPNHHSRSHIFWARLAAIDMLLTSITGWVFYVMAFV
;
A
#
# COMPACT_ATOMS: atom_id res chain seq x y z
N MET A 1 1.50 -1.76 -38.30
CA MET A 1 0.97 -1.17 -37.06
C MET A 1 0.20 -2.31 -36.40
N THR A 2 0.68 -2.82 -35.28
CA THR A 2 -0.08 -3.80 -34.49
C THR A 2 -1.22 -3.05 -33.82
N GLU A 3 -2.45 -3.49 -34.03
CA GLU A 3 -3.61 -2.98 -33.29
C GLU A 3 -3.32 -3.07 -31.78
N PRO A 4 -3.65 -2.04 -30.98
CA PRO A 4 -3.52 -2.11 -29.54
C PRO A 4 -4.37 -3.27 -29.00
N ILE A 5 -3.80 -4.08 -28.12
CA ILE A 5 -4.54 -5.17 -27.46
C ILE A 5 -5.51 -4.55 -26.46
N ASP A 6 -6.79 -4.86 -26.60
CA ASP A 6 -7.86 -4.43 -25.70
C ASP A 6 -7.96 -5.39 -24.51
N PHE A 7 -7.42 -4.99 -23.35
CA PHE A 7 -7.43 -5.79 -22.13
C PHE A 7 -8.70 -5.50 -21.31
N PRO A 8 -9.28 -6.51 -20.63
CA PRO A 8 -10.41 -6.28 -19.72
C PRO A 8 -10.10 -5.22 -18.64
N GLY A 9 -11.12 -4.45 -18.26
CA GLY A 9 -11.03 -3.40 -17.25
C GLY A 9 -10.66 -2.02 -17.80
N LEU A 10 -10.46 -1.05 -16.91
CA LEU A 10 -10.03 0.29 -17.28
C LEU A 10 -8.51 0.34 -17.41
N ASP A 11 -8.01 0.96 -18.46
CA ASP A 11 -6.58 1.15 -18.66
C ASP A 11 -5.98 2.19 -17.69
N GLY A 12 -4.70 1.99 -17.40
CA GLY A 12 -3.87 2.92 -16.66
C GLY A 12 -3.67 4.26 -17.38
N PHE A 13 -3.15 5.23 -16.64
CA PHE A 13 -2.81 6.57 -17.12
C PHE A 13 -1.29 6.81 -17.24
N LEU A 14 -0.45 5.83 -16.84
CA LEU A 14 1.01 5.91 -16.90
C LEU A 14 1.59 5.45 -18.25
N GLY A 15 0.75 5.03 -19.19
CA GLY A 15 1.18 4.58 -20.52
C GLY A 15 1.83 3.19 -20.51
N THR A 16 1.56 2.37 -19.50
CA THR A 16 2.00 0.97 -19.38
C THR A 16 0.83 0.03 -19.71
N ARG A 17 1.05 -1.29 -19.63
CA ARG A 17 -0.03 -2.29 -19.78
C ARG A 17 -0.94 -2.42 -18.54
N ALA A 18 -0.59 -1.72 -17.45
CA ALA A 18 -1.33 -1.79 -16.19
C ALA A 18 -2.75 -1.24 -16.32
N SER A 19 -3.64 -1.68 -15.43
CA SER A 19 -4.98 -1.14 -15.29
C SER A 19 -5.00 0.14 -14.46
N LEU A 20 -6.14 0.83 -14.45
CA LEU A 20 -6.35 2.06 -13.69
C LEU A 20 -5.99 1.89 -12.20
N MET A 21 -6.52 0.87 -11.52
CA MET A 21 -6.25 0.71 -10.08
C MET A 21 -4.81 0.31 -9.78
N LEU A 22 -4.13 -0.40 -10.69
CA LEU A 22 -2.69 -0.67 -10.56
C LEU A 22 -1.88 0.64 -10.57
N ASP A 23 -2.17 1.55 -11.51
CA ASP A 23 -1.51 2.87 -11.58
C ASP A 23 -1.84 3.74 -10.37
N VAL A 24 -3.10 3.76 -9.96
CA VAL A 24 -3.55 4.50 -8.77
C VAL A 24 -2.80 4.03 -7.53
N VAL A 25 -2.74 2.72 -7.27
CA VAL A 25 -2.03 2.18 -6.10
C VAL A 25 -0.53 2.43 -6.21
N PHE A 26 0.07 2.24 -7.38
CA PHE A 26 1.49 2.51 -7.63
C PHE A 26 1.87 3.94 -7.23
N VAL A 27 1.12 4.94 -7.71
CA VAL A 27 1.34 6.36 -7.39
C VAL A 27 0.98 6.67 -5.94
N ALA A 28 -0.13 6.13 -5.44
CA ALA A 28 -0.60 6.37 -4.07
C ALA A 28 0.45 5.94 -3.04
N MET A 29 1.20 4.86 -3.27
CA MET A 29 2.22 4.41 -2.32
C MET A 29 3.36 5.43 -2.13
N PHE A 30 3.71 6.24 -3.14
CA PHE A 30 4.66 7.35 -2.95
C PHE A 30 4.10 8.39 -1.97
N VAL A 31 2.82 8.73 -2.14
CA VAL A 31 2.11 9.68 -1.26
C VAL A 31 2.02 9.12 0.16
N VAL A 32 1.65 7.85 0.31
CA VAL A 32 1.55 7.17 1.61
C VAL A 32 2.87 7.24 2.36
N ILE A 33 3.99 6.89 1.72
CA ILE A 33 5.31 6.92 2.37
C ILE A 33 5.73 8.33 2.75
N ALA A 34 5.48 9.32 1.89
CA ALA A 34 5.77 10.72 2.19
C ALA A 34 4.93 11.23 3.38
N VAL A 35 3.62 10.98 3.38
CA VAL A 35 2.71 11.41 4.46
C VAL A 35 2.99 10.65 5.75
N MET A 36 3.32 9.37 5.69
CA MET A 36 3.73 8.57 6.85
C MET A 36 5.00 9.13 7.49
N GLY A 37 6.04 9.41 6.68
CA GLY A 37 7.28 10.05 7.14
C GLY A 37 7.03 11.41 7.79
N TRP A 38 6.20 12.24 7.15
CA TRP A 38 5.78 13.53 7.70
C TRP A 38 5.01 13.38 9.02
N SER A 39 4.07 12.44 9.11
CA SER A 39 3.31 12.14 10.32
C SER A 39 4.21 11.75 11.50
N ILE A 40 5.25 10.94 11.23
CA ILE A 40 6.27 10.56 12.22
C ILE A 40 7.09 11.77 12.67
N PHE A 41 7.47 12.66 11.74
CA PHE A 41 8.17 13.91 12.08
C PHE A 41 7.31 14.81 12.99
N GLN A 42 6.02 14.96 12.70
CA GLN A 42 5.12 15.78 13.51
C GLN A 42 5.00 15.28 14.96
N VAL A 43 4.95 13.96 15.18
CA VAL A 43 4.88 13.40 16.53
C VAL A 43 6.22 13.44 17.27
N ARG A 44 7.34 13.21 16.58
CA ARG A 44 8.67 13.15 17.21
C ARG A 44 9.31 14.50 17.50
N VAL A 45 9.14 15.47 16.59
CA VAL A 45 9.87 16.75 16.65
C VAL A 45 8.96 17.87 17.11
N ARG A 46 7.69 17.84 16.70
CA ARG A 46 6.72 18.90 16.99
C ARG A 46 5.74 18.53 18.11
N ASN A 47 5.82 17.33 18.68
CA ASN A 47 4.92 16.83 19.70
C ASN A 47 3.41 16.95 19.33
N ARG A 48 3.07 16.91 18.04
CA ARG A 48 1.69 17.06 17.55
C ARG A 48 0.96 15.70 17.52
N TYR A 49 0.71 15.13 18.69
CA TYR A 49 0.10 13.79 18.85
C TYR A 49 -1.29 13.67 18.23
N ALA A 50 -2.13 14.71 18.37
CA ALA A 50 -3.47 14.72 17.78
C ALA A 50 -3.42 14.70 16.25
N LEU A 51 -2.52 15.46 15.64
CA LEU A 51 -2.31 15.46 14.19
C LEU A 51 -1.86 14.08 13.71
N HIS A 52 -0.88 13.48 14.40
CA HIS A 52 -0.43 12.12 14.07
C HIS A 52 -1.57 11.11 14.11
N LYS A 53 -2.39 11.11 15.17
CA LYS A 53 -3.58 10.25 15.28
C LYS A 53 -4.51 10.42 14.07
N TRP A 54 -4.90 11.65 13.74
CA TRP A 54 -5.84 11.89 12.66
C TRP A 54 -5.27 11.55 11.28
N VAL A 55 -3.98 11.80 11.05
CA VAL A 55 -3.29 11.38 9.82
C VAL A 55 -3.27 9.86 9.69
N GLN A 56 -2.96 9.11 10.76
CA GLN A 56 -2.93 7.65 10.71
C GLN A 56 -4.32 7.05 10.48
N LEU A 57 -5.37 7.59 11.12
CA LEU A 57 -6.75 7.14 10.87
C LEU A 57 -7.22 7.49 9.46
N GLY A 58 -6.89 8.68 8.96
CA GLY A 58 -7.21 9.10 7.60
C GLY A 58 -6.51 8.24 6.55
N LEU A 59 -5.19 8.02 6.70
CA LEU A 59 -4.44 7.11 5.82
C LEU A 59 -5.01 5.70 5.85
N ALA A 60 -5.35 5.17 7.04
CA ALA A 60 -5.90 3.82 7.17
C ALA A 60 -7.26 3.68 6.46
N ALA A 61 -8.14 4.66 6.60
CA ALA A 61 -9.43 4.67 5.90
C ALA A 61 -9.25 4.74 4.38
N VAL A 62 -8.42 5.66 3.89
CA VAL A 62 -8.17 5.82 2.44
C VAL A 62 -7.52 4.57 1.85
N LEU A 63 -6.49 4.01 2.51
CA LEU A 63 -5.83 2.79 2.04
C LEU A 63 -6.76 1.58 2.08
N PHE A 64 -7.61 1.44 3.10
CA PHE A 64 -8.59 0.37 3.14
C PHE A 64 -9.52 0.41 1.93
N ILE A 65 -10.05 1.59 1.59
CA ILE A 65 -10.90 1.78 0.41
C ILE A 65 -10.12 1.48 -0.88
N ALA A 66 -8.90 2.01 -1.01
CA ALA A 66 -8.08 1.81 -2.20
C ALA A 66 -7.73 0.33 -2.42
N VAL A 67 -7.32 -0.39 -1.37
CA VAL A 67 -6.99 -1.82 -1.44
C VAL A 67 -8.24 -2.66 -1.71
N ALA A 68 -9.40 -2.32 -1.13
CA ALA A 68 -10.64 -3.02 -1.42
C ALA A 68 -11.06 -2.85 -2.90
N ALA A 69 -10.99 -1.62 -3.43
CA ALA A 69 -11.26 -1.36 -4.83
C ALA A 69 -10.26 -2.08 -5.76
N PHE A 70 -8.97 -2.07 -5.40
CA PHE A 70 -7.92 -2.78 -6.12
C PHE A 70 -8.18 -4.29 -6.16
N GLU A 71 -8.46 -4.90 -5.01
CA GLU A 71 -8.75 -6.34 -4.93
C GLU A 71 -9.97 -6.72 -5.78
N ILE A 72 -11.04 -5.91 -5.75
CA ILE A 72 -12.23 -6.14 -6.59
C ILE A 72 -11.84 -6.11 -8.08
N GLU A 73 -11.08 -5.10 -8.51
CA GLU A 73 -10.66 -5.00 -9.91
C GLU A 73 -9.82 -6.20 -10.34
N MET A 74 -8.84 -6.61 -9.52
CA MET A 74 -7.98 -7.75 -9.80
C MET A 74 -8.75 -9.07 -9.86
N ARG A 75 -9.80 -9.24 -9.05
CA ARG A 75 -10.65 -10.44 -9.05
C ARG A 75 -11.62 -10.49 -10.22
N VAL A 76 -12.09 -9.33 -10.69
CA VAL A 76 -13.07 -9.24 -11.78
C VAL A 76 -12.41 -9.31 -13.15
N TYR A 77 -11.34 -8.55 -13.37
CA TYR A 77 -10.71 -8.42 -14.69
C TYR A 77 -9.40 -9.21 -14.83
N GLY A 78 -8.80 -9.64 -13.72
CA GLY A 78 -7.48 -10.24 -13.72
C GLY A 78 -6.37 -9.24 -14.04
N TRP A 79 -5.13 -9.71 -13.95
CA TRP A 79 -3.94 -8.91 -14.22
C TRP A 79 -2.90 -9.64 -15.09
N GLU A 80 -2.98 -10.96 -15.19
CA GLU A 80 -1.95 -11.77 -15.85
C GLU A 80 -1.87 -11.54 -17.35
N ALA A 81 -3.00 -11.42 -18.05
CA ALA A 81 -2.99 -11.10 -19.48
C ALA A 81 -2.30 -9.76 -19.76
N ARG A 82 -2.56 -8.75 -18.92
CA ARG A 82 -1.89 -7.44 -18.96
C ARG A 82 -0.38 -7.56 -18.71
N ALA A 83 0.01 -8.43 -17.77
CA ALA A 83 1.42 -8.69 -17.49
C ALA A 83 2.14 -9.44 -18.63
N ALA A 84 1.47 -10.44 -19.21
CA ALA A 84 1.98 -11.21 -20.35
C ALA A 84 2.05 -10.38 -21.64
N GLY A 85 1.20 -9.36 -21.75
CA GLY A 85 1.10 -8.55 -22.97
C GLY A 85 0.36 -9.26 -24.11
N GLU A 86 -0.41 -10.32 -23.80
CA GLU A 86 -1.21 -11.08 -24.75
C GLU A 86 -2.52 -11.55 -24.10
N LEU A 87 -3.59 -11.65 -24.90
CA LEU A 87 -4.86 -12.18 -24.41
C LEU A 87 -4.69 -13.67 -24.07
N GLU A 88 -5.24 -14.08 -22.93
CA GLU A 88 -5.09 -15.45 -22.37
C GLU A 88 -3.64 -15.84 -22.00
N GLY A 89 -2.70 -14.89 -22.04
CA GLY A 89 -1.32 -15.10 -21.60
C GLY A 89 -1.19 -15.26 -20.10
N SER A 90 -0.09 -15.88 -19.68
CA SER A 90 0.26 -16.06 -18.27
C SER A 90 1.52 -15.26 -17.93
N ALA A 91 1.59 -14.76 -16.69
CA ALA A 91 2.74 -13.99 -16.26
C ALA A 91 3.99 -14.87 -16.14
N ASP A 92 5.16 -14.32 -16.50
CA ASP A 92 6.45 -15.01 -16.36
C ASP A 92 6.68 -15.46 -14.90
N PRO A 93 7.30 -16.63 -14.65
CA PRO A 93 7.64 -17.08 -13.31
C PRO A 93 8.38 -16.04 -12.44
N VAL A 94 9.17 -15.13 -13.02
CA VAL A 94 9.84 -14.04 -12.28
C VAL A 94 8.83 -13.01 -11.75
N VAL A 95 7.78 -12.70 -12.51
CA VAL A 95 6.70 -11.79 -12.10
C VAL A 95 5.92 -12.41 -10.94
N TRP A 96 5.65 -13.71 -11.00
CA TRP A 96 5.04 -14.45 -9.88
C TRP A 96 5.88 -14.41 -8.61
N LYS A 97 7.20 -14.61 -8.69
CA LYS A 97 8.10 -14.50 -7.53
C LYS A 97 8.05 -13.10 -6.91
N ALA A 98 7.98 -12.07 -7.75
CA ALA A 98 7.87 -10.69 -7.29
C ALA A 98 6.53 -10.43 -6.60
N LEU A 99 5.44 -10.92 -7.18
CA LEU A 99 4.11 -10.84 -6.57
C LEU A 99 4.08 -11.53 -5.21
N TYR A 100 4.58 -12.76 -5.09
CA TYR A 100 4.61 -13.46 -3.81
C TYR A 100 5.47 -12.74 -2.77
N THR A 101 6.61 -12.17 -3.19
CA THR A 101 7.45 -11.34 -2.31
C THR A 101 6.68 -10.12 -1.82
N HIS A 102 5.98 -9.42 -2.72
CA HIS A 102 5.13 -8.28 -2.36
C HIS A 102 4.01 -8.68 -1.40
N LEU A 103 3.33 -9.80 -1.66
CA LEU A 103 2.21 -10.28 -0.85
C LEU A 103 2.61 -10.59 0.60
N VAL A 104 3.84 -11.07 0.85
CA VAL A 104 4.34 -11.26 2.23
C VAL A 104 4.27 -9.95 3.01
N PHE A 105 4.79 -8.86 2.45
CA PHE A 105 4.79 -7.55 3.09
C PHE A 105 3.41 -6.90 3.08
N ALA A 106 2.67 -7.00 1.97
CA ALA A 106 1.34 -6.41 1.86
C ALA A 106 0.36 -7.01 2.87
N ILE A 107 0.37 -8.34 3.04
CA ILE A 107 -0.48 -9.04 4.00
C ILE A 107 -0.03 -8.73 5.43
N SER A 108 1.28 -8.73 5.72
CA SER A 108 1.76 -8.35 7.06
C SER A 108 1.40 -6.91 7.39
N SER A 109 1.49 -5.98 6.43
CA SER A 109 1.12 -4.57 6.61
C SER A 109 -0.38 -4.41 6.86
N ALA A 110 -1.20 -5.13 6.08
CA ALA A 110 -2.66 -5.14 6.22
C ALA A 110 -3.14 -5.65 7.58
N VAL A 111 -2.34 -6.47 8.27
CA VAL A 111 -2.64 -6.96 9.62
C VAL A 111 -2.00 -6.08 10.70
N LEU A 112 -0.68 -5.85 10.59
CA LEU A 112 0.11 -5.19 11.63
C LEU A 112 -0.35 -3.76 11.87
N TRP A 113 -0.62 -3.00 10.80
CA TRP A 113 -0.93 -1.58 10.93
C TRP A 113 -2.30 -1.34 11.61
N PRO A 114 -3.41 -2.02 11.25
CA PRO A 114 -4.65 -1.96 12.03
C PRO A 114 -4.48 -2.38 13.49
N VAL A 115 -3.68 -3.40 13.77
CA VAL A 115 -3.39 -3.82 15.17
C VAL A 115 -2.70 -2.69 15.95
N VAL A 116 -1.71 -2.01 15.34
CA VAL A 116 -1.02 -0.88 15.98
C VAL A 116 -1.98 0.28 16.22
N ILE A 117 -2.82 0.62 15.24
CA ILE A 117 -3.84 1.68 15.36
C ILE A 117 -4.85 1.34 16.47
N PHE A 118 -5.39 0.12 16.47
CA PHE A 118 -6.36 -0.32 17.47
C PHE A 118 -5.77 -0.27 18.89
N ARG A 119 -4.54 -0.75 19.07
CA ARG A 119 -3.84 -0.69 20.37
C ARG A 119 -3.62 0.76 20.82
N ALA A 120 -3.21 1.64 19.90
CA ALA A 120 -3.03 3.07 20.19
C ALA A 120 -4.35 3.74 20.58
N TRP A 121 -5.45 3.45 19.86
CA TRP A 121 -6.77 3.99 20.13
C TRP A 121 -7.28 3.59 21.52
N ARG A 122 -7.03 2.36 21.96
CA ARG A 122 -7.45 1.86 23.28
C ARG A 122 -6.57 2.33 24.44
N GLN A 123 -5.29 2.60 24.20
CA GLN A 123 -4.31 2.78 25.28
C GLN A 123 -3.82 4.21 25.45
N PHE A 124 -3.98 5.11 24.48
CA PHE A 124 -3.65 6.52 24.66
C PHE A 124 -4.85 7.32 25.20
N PRO A 125 -4.61 8.34 26.05
CA PRO A 125 -5.67 9.18 26.58
C PRO A 125 -6.28 10.09 25.51
N VAL A 126 -7.38 10.75 25.86
CA VAL A 126 -7.97 11.85 25.10
C VAL A 126 -7.90 13.11 25.97
N PRO A 127 -7.12 14.15 25.57
CA PRO A 127 -6.34 14.27 24.34
C PRO A 127 -5.10 13.33 24.28
N PRO A 128 -4.61 12.96 23.09
CA PRO A 128 -3.45 12.07 22.95
C PRO A 128 -2.18 12.65 23.58
N ALA A 129 -1.57 11.88 24.48
CA ALA A 129 -0.32 12.22 25.17
C ALA A 129 0.50 10.95 25.48
N PRO A 130 1.83 11.06 25.65
CA PRO A 130 2.66 9.93 26.06
C PRO A 130 2.22 9.34 27.41
N ASN A 131 2.23 8.01 27.51
CA ASN A 131 2.01 7.26 28.74
C ASN A 131 2.86 5.96 28.75
N HIS A 132 2.57 5.02 29.65
CA HIS A 132 3.28 3.74 29.76
C HIS A 132 3.28 2.89 28.48
N HIS A 133 2.25 3.01 27.63
CA HIS A 133 2.15 2.29 26.35
C HIS A 133 3.14 2.82 25.29
N SER A 134 3.63 4.06 25.43
CA SER A 134 4.42 4.76 24.39
C SER A 134 5.62 3.95 23.90
N ARG A 135 6.36 3.28 24.80
CA ARG A 135 7.54 2.49 24.43
C ARG A 135 7.17 1.32 23.50
N SER A 136 6.09 0.60 23.84
CA SER A 136 5.59 -0.50 23.02
C SER A 136 5.05 0.01 21.68
N HIS A 137 4.27 1.09 21.71
CA HIS A 137 3.74 1.73 20.50
C HIS A 137 4.86 2.13 19.54
N ILE A 138 5.92 2.80 20.02
CA ILE A 138 7.03 3.24 19.18
C ILE A 138 7.73 2.05 18.50
N PHE A 139 7.93 0.94 19.21
CA PHE A 139 8.51 -0.26 18.63
C PHE A 139 7.64 -0.82 17.49
N TRP A 140 6.36 -1.10 17.77
CA TRP A 140 5.47 -1.69 16.79
C TRP A 140 5.13 -0.74 15.63
N ALA A 141 5.03 0.57 15.89
CA ALA A 141 4.82 1.58 14.85
C ALA A 141 6.04 1.73 13.92
N ARG A 142 7.27 1.58 14.44
CA ARG A 142 8.48 1.52 13.60
C ARG A 142 8.47 0.28 12.71
N LEU A 143 8.15 -0.88 13.28
CA LEU A 143 8.04 -2.12 12.52
C LEU A 143 6.99 -1.98 11.41
N ALA A 144 5.80 -1.48 11.74
CA ALA A 144 4.73 -1.24 10.75
C ALA A 144 5.13 -0.23 9.66
N ALA A 145 5.86 0.83 10.00
CA ALA A 145 6.32 1.81 9.03
C ALA A 145 7.40 1.24 8.08
N ILE A 146 8.32 0.42 8.60
CA ILE A 146 9.32 -0.28 7.79
C ILE A 146 8.62 -1.30 6.88
N ASP A 147 7.67 -2.06 7.42
CA ASP A 147 6.89 -3.04 6.66
C ASP A 147 6.11 -2.36 5.52
N MET A 148 5.44 -1.23 5.78
CA MET A 148 4.75 -0.44 4.76
C MET A 148 5.69 0.10 3.67
N LEU A 149 6.91 0.49 4.05
CA LEU A 149 7.95 0.89 3.09
C LEU A 149 8.36 -0.30 2.21
N LEU A 150 8.55 -1.48 2.78
CA LEU A 150 8.89 -2.70 2.02
C LEU A 150 7.73 -3.13 1.12
N THR A 151 6.48 -3.04 1.58
CA THR A 151 5.26 -3.22 0.77
C THR A 151 5.27 -2.31 -0.45
N SER A 152 5.61 -1.03 -0.26
CA SER A 152 5.70 -0.05 -1.36
C SER A 152 6.79 -0.42 -2.36
N ILE A 153 8.02 -0.66 -1.87
CA ILE A 153 9.17 -0.96 -2.73
C ILE A 153 8.92 -2.23 -3.54
N THR A 154 8.47 -3.30 -2.88
CA THR A 154 8.20 -4.58 -3.55
C THR A 154 7.01 -4.48 -4.51
N GLY A 155 6.01 -3.65 -4.20
CA GLY A 155 4.89 -3.37 -5.09
C GLY A 155 5.31 -2.62 -6.35
N TRP A 156 6.22 -1.64 -6.23
CA TRP A 156 6.80 -0.95 -7.38
C TRP A 156 7.65 -1.89 -8.24
N VAL A 157 8.45 -2.75 -7.61
CA VAL A 157 9.23 -3.78 -8.34
C VAL A 157 8.31 -4.71 -9.11
N PHE A 158 7.24 -5.21 -8.48
CA PHE A 158 6.23 -6.02 -9.15
C PHE A 158 5.59 -5.26 -10.33
N TYR A 159 5.14 -4.02 -10.11
CA TYR A 159 4.52 -3.21 -11.15
C TYR A 159 5.43 -3.04 -12.36
N VAL A 160 6.70 -2.68 -12.15
CA VAL A 160 7.65 -2.47 -13.23
C VAL A 160 7.87 -3.77 -14.00
N MET A 161 8.14 -4.89 -13.32
CA MET A 161 8.41 -6.15 -14.01
C MET A 161 7.19 -6.75 -14.72
N ALA A 162 5.98 -6.47 -14.24
CA ALA A 162 4.76 -6.97 -14.84
C ALA A 162 4.32 -6.13 -16.05
N PHE A 163 4.35 -4.80 -15.94
CA PHE A 163 3.59 -3.94 -16.86
C PHE A 163 4.43 -3.01 -17.74
N VAL A 164 5.73 -2.88 -17.44
CA VAL A 164 6.68 -2.09 -18.24
C VAL A 164 7.47 -3.05 -19.11
#